data_AF-A0A847Y7E0-F1
#
_entry.id   AF-A0A847Y7E0-F1
#
_cell.length_a   1.000
_cell.length_b   1.000
_cell.length_c   1.000
_cell.angle_alpha   90.00
_cell.angle_beta   90.00
_cell.angle_gamma   90.00
#
_symmetry.space_group_name_H-M   'P 1'
#
loop_
_entity.id
_entity.type
_entity.pdbx_description
1 polymer ?
#
loop_
_entity_poly.entity_id
_entity_poly.type
_entity_poly.pdbx_seq_one_letter_code
_entity_poly.pdbx_strand_id
1 'polypeptide(L)'
;GFTLAELLVAITIIAILAGLTWAGVARARESARIAKTKSTIAKINQVIMERYDSYRTRRVPINTRGLPPPVAAEFRLWAIRTIMAWEMPDRLSDVAHPPNEGDPLTYTITVNGQPVTREIYRTPLARAYFRQFQLRGQPSGDHSPAEMLYLVVTLGTPGSREMFADSEIGDTDGDGYLEFIDGWDRPIYFIRCAPGFTESDIQLHPLAPIEEKNRDHDPFDPMRVDPGAWRLVPLIYSAGPDGVFGLDLQGNLGYFVNWKQWYTYPVGAPVDAAHEEFMRHEDNIHNHAVESLE
;
A
#
# COMPACT_ATOMS: atom_id res chain seq x y z
N GLY A 1 21.35 -62.14 17.32
CA GLY A 1 21.79 -60.81 17.75
C GLY A 1 22.25 -60.07 16.52
N PHE A 2 21.81 -58.83 16.33
CA PHE A 2 22.27 -58.01 15.22
C PHE A 2 23.75 -57.67 15.39
N THR A 3 24.50 -57.72 14.30
CA THR A 3 25.90 -57.31 14.30
C THR A 3 25.99 -55.78 14.40
N LEU A 4 27.06 -55.28 15.00
CA LEU A 4 27.28 -53.85 15.16
C LEU A 4 27.30 -53.13 13.79
N ALA A 5 27.77 -53.82 12.74
CA ALA A 5 27.77 -53.35 11.37
C ALA A 5 26.36 -53.17 10.78
N GLU A 6 25.45 -54.12 10.98
CA GLU A 6 24.06 -54.02 10.51
C GLU A 6 23.33 -52.83 11.15
N LEU A 7 23.55 -52.61 12.46
CA LEU A 7 22.96 -51.48 13.17
C LEU A 7 23.50 -50.14 12.66
N LEU A 8 24.79 -50.07 12.34
CA LEU A 8 25.46 -48.88 11.79
C LEU A 8 24.96 -48.55 10.39
N VAL A 9 24.80 -49.56 9.52
CA VAL A 9 24.25 -49.40 8.17
C VAL A 9 22.80 -48.94 8.23
N ALA A 10 21.98 -49.54 9.09
CA ALA A 10 20.57 -49.16 9.24
C ALA A 10 20.41 -47.71 9.70
N ILE A 11 21.17 -47.28 10.73
CA ILE A 11 21.14 -45.89 11.21
C ILE A 11 21.61 -44.92 10.12
N THR A 12 22.63 -45.30 9.34
CA THR A 12 23.14 -44.47 8.24
C THR A 12 22.08 -44.30 7.13
N ILE A 13 21.40 -45.38 6.73
CA ILE A 13 20.31 -45.31 5.74
C ILE A 13 19.17 -44.44 6.26
N ILE A 14 18.76 -44.61 7.52
CA ILE A 14 17.70 -43.79 8.13
C ILE A 14 18.11 -42.31 8.17
N ALA A 15 19.36 -41.99 8.54
CA ALA A 15 19.84 -40.61 8.57
C ALA A 15 19.83 -39.96 7.17
N ILE A 16 20.23 -40.70 6.13
CA ILE A 16 20.19 -40.21 4.74
C ILE A 16 18.75 -39.98 4.29
N LEU A 17 17.85 -40.94 4.55
CA LEU A 17 16.43 -40.82 4.19
C LEU A 17 15.72 -39.70 4.96
N ALA A 18 16.01 -39.54 6.24
CA ALA A 18 15.50 -38.44 7.07
C ALA A 18 15.98 -37.08 6.55
N GLY A 19 17.26 -36.97 6.16
CA GLY A 19 17.81 -35.74 5.59
C GLY A 19 17.14 -35.35 4.27
N LEU A 20 16.97 -36.30 3.35
CA LEU A 20 16.32 -36.06 2.06
C LEU A 20 14.83 -35.71 2.20
N THR A 21 14.10 -36.40 3.08
CA THR A 21 12.68 -36.14 3.33
C THR A 21 12.47 -34.77 3.97
N TRP A 22 13.32 -34.37 4.93
CA TRP A 22 13.24 -33.06 5.56
C TRP A 22 13.46 -31.91 4.56
N ALA A 23 14.46 -32.03 3.70
CA ALA A 23 14.75 -31.03 2.66
C ALA A 23 13.56 -30.83 1.70
N GLY A 24 12.89 -31.93 1.30
CA GLY A 24 11.68 -31.88 0.47
C GLY A 24 10.51 -31.17 1.17
N VAL A 25 10.27 -31.48 2.44
CA VAL A 25 9.19 -30.85 3.23
C VAL A 25 9.44 -29.36 3.46
N ALA A 26 10.70 -28.96 3.73
CA ALA A 26 11.05 -27.56 3.93
C ALA A 26 10.75 -26.72 2.68
N ARG A 27 11.15 -27.19 1.48
CA ARG A 27 10.87 -26.50 0.22
C ARG A 27 9.37 -26.46 -0.09
N ALA A 28 8.64 -27.54 0.18
CA ALA A 28 7.20 -27.60 -0.02
C ALA A 28 6.45 -26.61 0.88
N ARG A 29 6.87 -26.48 2.15
CA ARG A 29 6.32 -25.47 3.07
C ARG A 29 6.59 -24.06 2.57
N GLU A 30 7.80 -23.77 2.12
CA GLU A 30 8.15 -22.44 1.62
C GLU A 30 7.33 -22.06 0.38
N SER A 31 7.20 -22.99 -0.57
CA SER A 31 6.35 -22.79 -1.73
C SER A 31 4.88 -22.58 -1.36
N ALA A 32 4.38 -23.30 -0.34
CA ALA A 32 3.01 -23.12 0.15
C ALA A 32 2.81 -21.74 0.82
N ARG A 33 3.81 -21.23 1.53
CA ARG A 33 3.78 -19.88 2.13
C ARG A 33 3.74 -18.81 1.05
N ILE A 34 4.62 -18.89 0.05
CA ILE A 34 4.62 -17.98 -1.11
C ILE A 34 3.25 -17.99 -1.80
N ALA A 35 2.70 -19.19 -2.07
CA ALA A 35 1.39 -19.32 -2.71
C ALA A 35 0.24 -18.73 -1.86
N LYS A 36 0.27 -18.95 -0.53
CA LYS A 36 -0.68 -18.33 0.41
C LYS A 36 -0.57 -16.80 0.32
N THR A 37 0.64 -16.24 0.44
CA THR A 37 0.88 -14.79 0.37
C THR A 37 0.36 -14.18 -0.92
N LYS A 38 0.68 -14.79 -2.08
CA LYS A 38 0.20 -14.35 -3.39
C LYS A 38 -1.34 -14.35 -3.46
N SER A 39 -1.97 -15.41 -2.96
CA SER A 39 -3.44 -15.49 -2.88
C SER A 39 -4.03 -14.39 -1.99
N THR A 40 -3.44 -14.13 -0.82
CA THR A 40 -3.88 -13.05 0.07
C THR A 40 -3.76 -11.69 -0.63
N ILE A 41 -2.60 -11.39 -1.22
CA ILE A 41 -2.34 -10.14 -1.95
C ILE A 41 -3.29 -9.97 -3.13
N ALA A 42 -3.58 -11.03 -3.89
CA ALA A 42 -4.52 -10.98 -5.00
C ALA A 42 -5.94 -10.57 -4.56
N LYS A 43 -6.41 -11.11 -3.44
CA LYS A 43 -7.72 -10.74 -2.85
C LYS A 43 -7.73 -9.30 -2.35
N ILE A 44 -6.67 -8.87 -1.67
CA ILE A 44 -6.53 -7.48 -1.22
C ILE A 44 -6.52 -6.55 -2.44
N ASN A 45 -5.74 -6.88 -3.47
CA ASN A 45 -5.64 -6.11 -4.69
C ASN A 45 -7.00 -5.94 -5.38
N GLN A 46 -7.83 -6.99 -5.43
CA GLN A 46 -9.18 -6.89 -5.97
C GLN A 46 -10.00 -5.81 -5.25
N VAL A 47 -10.03 -5.84 -3.91
CA VAL A 47 -10.79 -4.88 -3.09
C VAL A 47 -10.24 -3.46 -3.23
N ILE A 48 -8.91 -3.32 -3.18
CA ILE A 48 -8.21 -2.04 -3.25
C ILE A 48 -8.37 -1.40 -4.63
N MET A 49 -8.23 -2.17 -5.71
CA MET A 49 -8.35 -1.66 -7.07
C MET A 49 -9.78 -1.28 -7.42
N GLU A 50 -10.78 -2.07 -7.00
CA GLU A 50 -12.20 -1.70 -7.16
C GLU A 50 -12.47 -0.32 -6.54
N ARG A 51 -11.95 -0.12 -5.33
CA ARG A 51 -12.08 1.16 -4.64
C ARG A 51 -11.31 2.28 -5.33
N TYR A 52 -10.06 2.04 -5.69
CA TYR A 52 -9.20 3.01 -6.38
C TYR A 52 -9.84 3.50 -7.69
N ASP A 53 -10.37 2.58 -8.49
CA ASP A 53 -11.01 2.92 -9.77
C ASP A 53 -12.33 3.68 -9.58
N SER A 54 -13.03 3.47 -8.46
CA SER A 54 -14.26 4.21 -8.14
C SER A 54 -14.06 5.74 -8.08
N TYR A 55 -12.84 6.21 -7.73
CA TYR A 55 -12.55 7.64 -7.64
C TYR A 55 -12.51 8.33 -9.01
N ARG A 56 -12.24 7.59 -10.11
CA ARG A 56 -12.11 8.17 -11.46
C ARG A 56 -13.38 8.92 -11.87
N THR A 57 -14.54 8.35 -11.54
CA THR A 57 -15.85 8.91 -11.88
C THR A 57 -16.53 9.63 -10.72
N ARG A 58 -15.87 9.72 -9.56
CA ARG A 58 -16.50 10.25 -8.34
C ARG A 58 -16.76 11.75 -8.43
N ARG A 59 -17.89 12.16 -7.85
CA ARG A 59 -18.23 13.57 -7.67
C ARG A 59 -17.53 14.10 -6.41
N VAL A 60 -16.98 15.30 -6.52
CA VAL A 60 -16.30 15.99 -5.40
C VAL A 60 -17.25 17.04 -4.80
N PRO A 61 -17.28 17.21 -3.47
CA PRO A 61 -18.20 18.10 -2.78
C PRO A 61 -17.70 19.55 -2.76
N ILE A 62 -17.26 20.07 -3.91
CA ILE A 62 -16.77 21.44 -4.06
C ILE A 62 -17.53 22.19 -5.16
N ASN A 63 -17.73 23.49 -4.98
CA ASN A 63 -18.38 24.32 -6.00
C ASN A 63 -17.35 24.96 -6.94
N THR A 64 -17.30 24.49 -8.18
CA THR A 64 -16.41 25.03 -9.22
C THR A 64 -17.13 25.92 -10.25
N ARG A 65 -18.42 26.24 -10.04
CA ARG A 65 -19.20 27.06 -10.97
C ARG A 65 -18.59 28.46 -11.12
N GLY A 66 -18.51 28.94 -12.35
CA GLY A 66 -17.99 30.27 -12.68
C GLY A 66 -16.47 30.39 -12.67
N LEU A 67 -15.73 29.32 -12.37
CA LEU A 67 -14.27 29.32 -12.46
C LEU A 67 -13.80 29.01 -13.89
N PRO A 68 -12.64 29.53 -14.32
CA PRO A 68 -11.98 29.08 -15.54
C PRO A 68 -11.77 27.56 -15.53
N PRO A 69 -11.91 26.85 -16.67
CA PRO A 69 -11.82 25.39 -16.70
C PRO A 69 -10.55 24.79 -16.07
N PRO A 70 -9.33 25.32 -16.31
CA PRO A 70 -8.12 24.78 -15.67
C PRO A 70 -8.13 24.92 -14.14
N VAL A 71 -8.60 26.06 -13.63
CA VAL A 71 -8.72 26.31 -12.18
C VAL A 71 -9.76 25.38 -11.55
N ALA A 72 -10.89 25.17 -12.23
CA ALA A 72 -11.91 24.23 -11.79
C ALA A 72 -11.39 22.79 -11.73
N ALA A 73 -10.59 22.38 -12.73
CA ALA A 73 -9.96 21.06 -12.76
C ALA A 73 -8.93 20.87 -11.65
N GLU A 74 -8.15 21.90 -11.34
CA GLU A 74 -7.17 21.89 -10.25
C GLU A 74 -7.81 21.73 -8.87
N PHE A 75 -8.88 22.50 -8.58
CA PHE A 75 -9.64 22.28 -7.34
C PHE A 75 -10.26 20.87 -7.28
N ARG A 76 -10.75 20.35 -8.42
CA ARG A 76 -11.30 18.99 -8.48
C ARG A 76 -10.21 17.94 -8.23
N LEU A 77 -9.02 18.11 -8.80
CA LEU A 77 -7.88 17.20 -8.64
C LEU A 77 -7.41 17.17 -7.18
N TRP A 78 -7.23 18.35 -6.57
CA TRP A 78 -6.95 18.46 -5.14
C TRP A 78 -8.01 17.71 -4.32
N ALA A 79 -9.29 18.01 -4.53
CA ALA A 79 -10.39 17.42 -3.78
C ALA A 79 -10.46 15.89 -3.92
N ILE A 80 -10.27 15.34 -5.12
CA ILE A 80 -10.34 13.87 -5.31
C ILE A 80 -9.14 13.16 -4.69
N ARG A 81 -7.95 13.75 -4.78
CA ARG A 81 -6.71 13.26 -4.15
C ARG A 81 -6.84 13.26 -2.62
N THR A 82 -7.37 14.34 -2.05
CA THR A 82 -7.66 14.45 -0.61
C THR A 82 -8.67 13.40 -0.15
N ILE A 83 -9.78 13.23 -0.88
CA ILE A 83 -10.79 12.20 -0.57
C ILE A 83 -10.16 10.80 -0.60
N MET A 84 -9.34 10.53 -1.62
CA MET A 84 -8.67 9.23 -1.75
C MET A 84 -7.73 8.96 -0.58
N ALA A 85 -6.93 9.95 -0.16
CA ALA A 85 -6.04 9.79 1.00
C ALA A 85 -6.80 9.53 2.30
N TRP A 86 -7.95 10.19 2.50
CA TRP A 86 -8.80 9.97 3.67
C TRP A 86 -9.54 8.64 3.69
N GLU A 87 -9.91 8.12 2.52
CA GLU A 87 -10.70 6.90 2.41
C GLU A 87 -9.87 5.64 2.19
N MET A 88 -8.66 5.81 1.65
CA MET A 88 -7.62 4.80 1.51
C MET A 88 -6.32 5.26 2.20
N PRO A 89 -6.32 5.48 3.53
CA PRO A 89 -5.11 5.83 4.24
C PRO A 89 -4.04 4.74 4.06
N ASP A 90 -2.78 5.14 3.97
CA ASP A 90 -1.62 4.25 4.01
C ASP A 90 -0.75 4.50 5.26
N ARG A 91 -1.11 5.49 6.09
CA ARG A 91 -0.41 5.85 7.33
C ARG A 91 -1.37 6.38 8.37
N LEU A 92 -0.98 6.28 9.64
CA LEU A 92 -1.75 6.82 10.76
C LEU A 92 -2.02 8.33 10.62
N SER A 93 -1.07 9.10 10.08
CA SER A 93 -1.23 10.55 9.89
C SER A 93 -2.38 10.91 8.93
N ASP A 94 -2.71 10.06 7.96
CA ASP A 94 -3.85 10.30 7.05
C ASP A 94 -5.19 10.33 7.79
N VAL A 95 -5.27 9.63 8.93
CA VAL A 95 -6.48 9.50 9.75
C VAL A 95 -6.40 10.38 11.00
N ALA A 96 -5.34 10.22 11.80
CA ALA A 96 -5.19 10.79 13.13
C ALA A 96 -4.95 12.31 13.11
N HIS A 97 -4.14 12.80 12.17
CA HIS A 97 -3.75 14.21 12.12
C HIS A 97 -3.35 14.58 10.69
N PRO A 98 -4.18 15.30 9.90
CA PRO A 98 -3.61 16.16 8.87
C PRO A 98 -2.63 17.07 9.61
N PRO A 99 -1.32 16.98 9.36
CA PRO A 99 -0.36 17.73 10.13
C PRO A 99 -0.64 19.21 9.86
N ASN A 100 -1.20 19.90 10.86
CA ASN A 100 -1.42 21.36 10.91
C ASN A 100 -2.60 21.95 10.12
N GLU A 101 -3.46 21.16 9.46
CA GLU A 101 -4.60 21.69 8.70
C GLU A 101 -5.92 21.16 9.30
N GLY A 102 -6.73 22.04 9.90
CA GLY A 102 -8.00 21.65 10.53
C GLY A 102 -9.00 20.98 9.57
N ASP A 103 -10.16 20.57 10.10
CA ASP A 103 -11.34 20.18 9.31
C ASP A 103 -12.30 21.39 9.30
N PRO A 104 -12.61 22.01 8.14
CA PRO A 104 -12.29 21.59 6.78
C PRO A 104 -10.85 21.88 6.34
N LEU A 105 -10.34 21.05 5.42
CA LEU A 105 -9.13 21.36 4.66
C LEU A 105 -9.43 22.45 3.64
N THR A 106 -8.49 23.36 3.44
CA THR A 106 -8.65 24.49 2.53
C THR A 106 -7.57 24.51 1.47
N TYR A 107 -7.92 24.93 0.26
CA TYR A 107 -6.97 25.15 -0.82
C TYR A 107 -7.27 26.48 -1.51
N THR A 108 -6.23 27.25 -1.78
CA THR A 108 -6.35 28.60 -2.35
C THR A 108 -5.54 28.74 -3.63
N ILE A 109 -6.17 29.24 -4.68
CA ILE A 109 -5.54 29.57 -5.97
C ILE A 109 -5.78 31.04 -6.26
N THR A 110 -4.78 31.75 -6.78
CA THR A 110 -4.94 33.13 -7.27
C THR A 110 -5.45 33.15 -8.70
N VAL A 111 -6.60 33.79 -8.93
CA VAL A 111 -7.22 33.97 -10.25
C VAL A 111 -7.34 35.47 -10.53
N ASN A 112 -6.70 35.97 -11.58
CA ASN A 112 -6.70 37.40 -11.94
C ASN A 112 -6.30 38.31 -10.76
N GLY A 113 -5.32 37.89 -9.95
CA GLY A 113 -4.86 38.63 -8.77
C GLY A 113 -5.77 38.55 -7.55
N GLN A 114 -6.88 37.80 -7.60
CA GLN A 114 -7.79 37.59 -6.47
C GLN A 114 -7.65 36.16 -5.93
N PRO A 115 -7.54 35.97 -4.60
CA PRO A 115 -7.51 34.65 -4.02
C PRO A 115 -8.90 34.00 -4.10
N VAL A 116 -8.94 32.75 -4.57
CA VAL A 116 -10.12 31.90 -4.58
C VAL A 116 -9.83 30.71 -3.68
N THR A 117 -10.63 30.52 -2.64
CA THR A 117 -10.45 29.42 -1.67
C THR A 117 -11.58 28.41 -1.81
N ARG A 118 -11.26 27.11 -1.69
CA ARG A 118 -12.22 26.02 -1.57
C ARG A 118 -11.95 25.22 -0.32
N GLU A 119 -13.02 24.68 0.24
CA GLU A 119 -13.01 23.91 1.48
C GLU A 119 -13.53 22.52 1.19
N ILE A 120 -12.96 21.52 1.85
CA ILE A 120 -13.44 20.15 1.82
C ILE A 120 -13.44 19.57 3.22
N TYR A 121 -14.55 18.92 3.58
CA TYR A 121 -14.72 18.27 4.87
C TYR A 121 -14.37 16.79 4.77
N ARG A 122 -13.91 16.23 5.89
CA ARG A 122 -13.70 14.78 6.01
C ARG A 122 -14.94 14.00 5.59
N THR A 123 -14.73 12.94 4.82
CA THR A 123 -15.83 12.07 4.39
C THR A 123 -16.44 11.34 5.60
N PRO A 124 -17.70 10.87 5.53
CA PRO A 124 -18.29 10.08 6.60
C PRO A 124 -17.42 8.88 7.02
N LEU A 125 -16.77 8.23 6.05
CA LEU A 125 -15.89 7.11 6.31
C LEU A 125 -14.59 7.52 7.00
N ALA A 126 -13.94 8.59 6.54
CA ALA A 126 -12.73 9.10 7.19
C ALA A 126 -13.01 9.50 8.66
N ARG A 127 -14.20 10.05 8.92
CA ARG A 127 -14.67 10.33 10.29
C ARG A 127 -14.93 9.06 11.09
N ALA A 128 -15.36 7.97 10.46
CA ALA A 128 -15.53 6.68 11.11
C ALA A 128 -14.18 6.09 11.54
N TYR A 129 -13.17 6.12 10.65
CA TYR A 129 -11.80 5.71 10.99
C TYR A 129 -11.25 6.53 12.16
N PHE A 130 -11.34 7.86 12.07
CA PHE A 130 -10.87 8.74 13.13
C PHE A 130 -11.57 8.50 14.46
N ARG A 131 -12.90 8.27 14.44
CA ARG A 131 -13.67 7.96 15.65
C ARG A 131 -13.22 6.66 16.29
N GLN A 132 -12.85 5.64 15.51
CA GLN A 132 -12.31 4.39 16.06
C GLN A 132 -11.06 4.65 16.89
N PHE A 133 -10.12 5.46 16.39
CA PHE A 133 -8.89 5.79 17.10
C PHE A 133 -9.12 6.66 18.34
N GLN A 134 -10.11 7.57 18.30
CA GLN A 134 -10.50 8.32 19.49
C GLN A 134 -11.06 7.44 20.61
N LEU A 135 -11.72 6.33 20.26
CA LEU A 135 -12.34 5.42 21.23
C LEU A 135 -11.38 4.34 21.74
N ARG A 136 -10.52 3.81 20.87
CA ARG A 136 -9.66 2.65 21.17
C ARG A 136 -8.21 3.02 21.49
N GLY A 137 -7.80 4.27 21.23
CA GLY A 137 -6.38 4.65 21.18
C GLY A 137 -5.86 4.57 19.75
N GLN A 138 -4.75 5.23 19.44
CA GLN A 138 -4.11 5.09 18.11
C GLN A 138 -3.26 3.81 18.09
N PRO A 139 -3.09 3.18 16.93
CA PRO A 139 -2.13 2.11 16.80
C PRO A 139 -0.73 2.57 17.18
N SER A 140 0.08 1.63 17.66
CA SER A 140 1.43 1.85 18.15
C SER A 140 2.37 0.80 17.59
N GLY A 141 3.47 1.24 16.99
CA GLY A 141 4.44 0.35 16.37
C GLY A 141 4.79 0.81 14.96
N ASP A 142 5.56 -0.02 14.25
CA ASP A 142 6.04 0.26 12.91
C ASP A 142 5.15 -0.34 11.80
N HIS A 143 3.98 -0.91 12.16
CA HIS A 143 3.05 -1.59 11.25
C HIS A 143 1.85 -0.75 10.79
N SER A 144 1.90 0.58 10.99
CA SER A 144 0.86 1.52 10.53
C SER A 144 0.34 1.29 9.10
N PRO A 145 1.18 1.03 8.08
CA PRO A 145 0.67 0.77 6.73
C PRO A 145 -0.21 -0.47 6.61
N ALA A 146 0.07 -1.52 7.39
CA ALA A 146 -0.67 -2.77 7.38
C ALA A 146 -2.01 -2.66 8.12
N GLU A 147 -2.03 -1.96 9.25
CA GLU A 147 -3.27 -1.68 9.98
C GLU A 147 -4.19 -0.77 9.17
N MET A 148 -3.63 0.25 8.49
CA MET A 148 -4.42 1.12 7.62
C MET A 148 -5.03 0.31 6.47
N LEU A 149 -4.26 -0.61 5.87
CA LEU A 149 -4.78 -1.54 4.86
C LEU A 149 -5.96 -2.36 5.39
N TYR A 150 -5.84 -2.90 6.62
CA TYR A 150 -6.93 -3.63 7.25
C TYR A 150 -8.19 -2.77 7.43
N LEU A 151 -8.04 -1.51 7.87
CA LEU A 151 -9.16 -0.57 7.99
C LEU A 151 -9.82 -0.28 6.63
N VAL A 152 -9.02 -0.07 5.57
CA VAL A 152 -9.54 0.16 4.22
C VAL A 152 -10.36 -1.02 3.74
N VAL A 153 -9.88 -2.25 3.92
CA VAL A 153 -10.59 -3.44 3.45
C VAL A 153 -11.83 -3.73 4.30
N THR A 154 -11.75 -3.61 5.62
CA THR A 154 -12.84 -4.08 6.51
C THR A 154 -13.94 -3.06 6.73
N LEU A 155 -13.60 -1.79 6.91
CA LEU A 155 -14.57 -0.71 7.13
C LEU A 155 -14.86 0.05 5.85
N GLY A 156 -13.86 0.14 4.98
CA GLY A 156 -13.94 0.91 3.78
C GLY A 156 -14.71 0.25 2.64
N THR A 157 -14.68 -1.08 2.58
CA THR A 157 -15.46 -1.89 1.63
C THR A 157 -16.27 -2.94 2.40
N PRO A 158 -17.50 -2.60 2.87
CA PRO A 158 -18.30 -3.50 3.68
C PRO A 158 -18.55 -4.85 2.97
N GLY A 159 -18.34 -5.95 3.70
CA GLY A 159 -18.46 -7.32 3.16
C GLY A 159 -17.15 -7.91 2.65
N SER A 160 -16.12 -7.11 2.34
CA SER A 160 -14.83 -7.63 1.86
C SER A 160 -14.08 -8.46 2.89
N ARG A 161 -14.33 -8.26 4.19
CA ARG A 161 -13.74 -9.08 5.26
C ARG A 161 -14.07 -10.57 5.10
N GLU A 162 -15.22 -10.92 4.51
CA GLU A 162 -15.66 -12.31 4.30
C GLU A 162 -14.81 -13.06 3.25
N MET A 163 -14.03 -12.33 2.43
CA MET A 163 -13.12 -12.92 1.44
C MET A 163 -11.85 -13.51 2.10
N PHE A 164 -11.62 -13.23 3.37
CA PHE A 164 -10.40 -13.58 4.08
C PHE A 164 -10.69 -14.61 5.19
N ALA A 165 -9.87 -15.65 5.23
CA ALA A 165 -9.87 -16.59 6.33
C ALA A 165 -9.21 -15.97 7.57
N ASP A 166 -9.55 -16.49 8.74
CA ASP A 166 -8.95 -16.01 9.99
C ASP A 166 -7.44 -16.26 10.05
N SER A 167 -6.92 -17.23 9.30
CA SER A 167 -5.48 -17.49 9.17
C SER A 167 -4.71 -16.47 8.32
N GLU A 168 -5.42 -15.52 7.70
CA GLU A 168 -4.83 -14.43 6.90
C GLU A 168 -4.86 -13.11 7.65
N ILE A 169 -5.30 -13.11 8.93
CA ILE A 169 -5.45 -11.91 9.74
C ILE A 169 -4.83 -12.17 11.11
N GLY A 170 -4.05 -11.22 11.60
CA GLY A 170 -3.36 -11.31 12.89
C GLY A 170 -3.13 -9.92 13.48
N ASP A 171 -2.78 -9.89 14.76
CA ASP A 171 -2.26 -8.73 15.48
C ASP A 171 -0.77 -9.02 15.72
N THR A 172 0.10 -8.46 14.88
CA THR A 172 1.50 -8.89 14.77
C THR A 172 2.41 -8.24 15.81
N ASP A 173 2.06 -7.04 16.29
CA ASP A 173 2.78 -6.31 17.33
C ASP A 173 2.05 -6.22 18.69
N GLY A 174 0.83 -6.75 18.77
CA GLY A 174 0.09 -6.92 20.02
C GLY A 174 -0.58 -5.64 20.52
N ASP A 175 -0.78 -4.65 19.65
CA ASP A 175 -1.36 -3.36 20.00
C ASP A 175 -2.91 -3.34 19.93
N GLY A 176 -3.51 -4.46 19.50
CA GLY A 176 -4.95 -4.65 19.37
C GLY A 176 -5.55 -4.15 18.05
N TYR A 177 -4.71 -3.66 17.13
CA TYR A 177 -5.02 -3.52 15.72
C TYR A 177 -4.73 -4.83 14.99
N LEU A 178 -5.34 -4.97 13.81
CA LEU A 178 -5.22 -6.20 13.03
C LEU A 178 -4.62 -5.82 11.69
N GLU A 179 -3.80 -6.71 11.17
CA GLU A 179 -3.20 -6.66 9.85
C GLU A 179 -3.66 -7.87 9.04
N PHE A 180 -3.56 -7.75 7.71
CA PHE A 180 -3.46 -8.95 6.89
C PHE A 180 -2.05 -9.50 7.01
N ILE A 181 -1.95 -10.81 7.22
CA ILE A 181 -0.68 -11.50 7.39
C ILE A 181 -0.39 -12.46 6.24
N ASP A 182 0.90 -12.63 5.96
CA ASP A 182 1.40 -13.45 4.88
C ASP A 182 1.57 -14.94 5.27
N GLY A 183 2.34 -15.70 4.48
CA GLY A 183 2.65 -17.11 4.74
C GLY A 183 3.58 -17.37 5.93
N TRP A 184 4.29 -16.34 6.41
CA TRP A 184 5.20 -16.39 7.55
C TRP A 184 4.66 -15.63 8.77
N ASP A 185 3.36 -15.30 8.75
CA ASP A 185 2.65 -14.55 9.79
C ASP A 185 3.23 -13.13 9.99
N ARG A 186 3.76 -12.53 8.92
CA ARG A 186 4.23 -11.14 8.89
C ARG A 186 3.19 -10.23 8.24
N PRO A 187 3.13 -8.94 8.59
CA PRO A 187 2.13 -8.03 8.07
C PRO A 187 2.34 -7.73 6.57
N ILE A 188 1.25 -7.57 5.84
CA ILE A 188 1.23 -7.12 4.44
C ILE A 188 1.09 -5.61 4.42
N TYR A 189 2.02 -4.93 3.77
CA TYR A 189 2.09 -3.48 3.72
C TYR A 189 1.37 -2.91 2.49
N PHE A 190 0.94 -1.65 2.65
CA PHE A 190 0.21 -0.91 1.64
C PHE A 190 0.82 0.47 1.45
N ILE A 191 1.07 0.84 0.20
CA ILE A 191 1.42 2.20 -0.19
C ILE A 191 0.40 2.64 -1.23
N ARG A 192 -0.39 3.67 -0.90
CA ARG A 192 -1.45 4.15 -1.79
C ARG A 192 -0.88 4.69 -3.10
N CYS A 193 0.25 5.40 -3.01
CA CYS A 193 0.96 5.98 -4.14
C CYS A 193 2.45 5.69 -4.00
N ALA A 194 3.00 4.81 -4.85
CA ALA A 194 4.40 4.38 -4.80
C ALA A 194 5.21 4.87 -6.02
N PRO A 195 5.42 6.20 -6.19
CA PRO A 195 6.14 6.79 -7.33
C PRO A 195 7.62 6.41 -7.39
N GLY A 196 8.21 5.96 -6.29
CA GLY A 196 9.59 5.50 -6.21
C GLY A 196 9.77 4.02 -6.52
N PHE A 197 8.69 3.25 -6.65
CA PHE A 197 8.77 1.79 -6.80
C PHE A 197 9.32 1.39 -8.17
N THR A 198 10.37 0.57 -8.15
CA THR A 198 11.17 0.23 -9.33
C THR A 198 10.81 -1.13 -9.95
N GLU A 199 10.28 -2.07 -9.18
CA GLU A 199 10.05 -3.47 -9.58
C GLU A 199 8.62 -3.70 -10.06
N SER A 200 8.23 -3.05 -11.16
CA SER A 200 6.85 -3.05 -11.59
C SER A 200 6.65 -3.27 -13.09
N ASP A 201 5.78 -4.20 -13.43
CA ASP A 201 5.34 -4.47 -14.81
C ASP A 201 4.14 -3.61 -15.24
N ILE A 202 3.38 -3.09 -14.26
CA ILE A 202 2.07 -2.42 -14.49
C ILE A 202 2.10 -0.91 -14.26
N GLN A 203 3.21 -0.36 -13.77
CA GLN A 203 3.45 1.05 -13.49
C GLN A 203 4.81 1.42 -14.10
N LEU A 204 4.92 2.60 -14.71
CA LEU A 204 6.17 3.07 -15.29
C LEU A 204 7.29 3.14 -14.24
N HIS A 205 8.52 2.90 -14.69
CA HIS A 205 9.70 3.07 -13.84
C HIS A 205 9.83 4.55 -13.38
N PRO A 206 10.28 4.83 -12.14
CA PRO A 206 10.41 6.19 -11.61
C PRO A 206 11.29 7.09 -12.48
N LEU A 207 12.29 6.50 -13.16
CA LEU A 207 13.21 7.19 -14.08
C LEU A 207 12.73 7.20 -15.54
N ALA A 208 11.48 6.79 -15.83
CA ALA A 208 10.95 6.82 -17.20
C ALA A 208 10.97 8.24 -17.78
N PRO A 209 11.22 8.40 -19.09
CA PRO A 209 11.22 9.70 -19.76
C PRO A 209 9.91 10.48 -19.54
N ILE A 210 10.01 11.80 -19.53
CA ILE A 210 8.85 12.67 -19.31
C ILE A 210 7.77 12.47 -20.39
N GLU A 211 8.17 12.12 -21.62
CA GLU A 211 7.26 11.81 -22.73
C GLU A 211 6.46 10.53 -22.50
N GLU A 212 7.01 9.55 -21.78
CA GLU A 212 6.29 8.34 -21.38
C GLU A 212 5.32 8.61 -20.24
N LYS A 213 5.77 9.33 -19.22
CA LYS A 213 4.91 9.80 -18.11
C LYS A 213 3.74 10.66 -18.61
N ASN A 214 3.99 11.53 -19.59
CA ASN A 214 2.96 12.32 -20.26
C ASN A 214 1.98 11.47 -21.09
N ARG A 215 2.38 10.29 -21.57
CA ARG A 215 1.49 9.36 -22.28
C ARG A 215 0.66 8.55 -21.29
N ASP A 216 1.28 8.06 -20.23
CA ASP A 216 0.64 7.35 -19.12
C ASP A 216 0.30 8.31 -17.97
N HIS A 217 -0.47 9.36 -18.28
CA HIS A 217 -0.80 10.44 -17.33
C HIS A 217 -1.69 9.95 -16.19
N ASP A 218 -1.69 10.68 -15.07
CA ASP A 218 -2.59 10.39 -13.93
C ASP A 218 -4.07 10.34 -14.39
N PRO A 219 -4.78 9.21 -14.21
CA PRO A 219 -6.18 9.07 -14.62
C PRO A 219 -7.14 10.00 -13.86
N PHE A 220 -6.73 10.56 -12.71
CA PHE A 220 -7.52 11.54 -11.96
C PHE A 220 -7.33 12.98 -12.44
N ASP A 221 -6.35 13.24 -13.32
CA ASP A 221 -6.05 14.55 -13.90
C ASP A 221 -6.25 14.57 -15.44
N PRO A 222 -7.49 14.43 -15.94
CA PRO A 222 -7.76 14.41 -17.38
C PRO A 222 -7.44 15.73 -18.09
N MET A 223 -7.37 16.84 -17.35
CA MET A 223 -7.03 18.16 -17.89
C MET A 223 -5.53 18.49 -17.78
N ARG A 224 -4.72 17.59 -17.24
CA ARG A 224 -3.26 17.74 -17.13
C ARG A 224 -2.84 19.02 -16.42
N VAL A 225 -3.55 19.38 -15.35
CA VAL A 225 -3.22 20.57 -14.53
C VAL A 225 -2.00 20.34 -13.65
N ASP A 226 -1.63 19.08 -13.41
CA ASP A 226 -0.39 18.68 -12.77
C ASP A 226 0.55 18.03 -13.81
N PRO A 227 1.52 18.79 -14.38
CA PRO A 227 2.37 18.30 -15.45
C PRO A 227 3.40 17.24 -15.01
N GLY A 228 3.62 17.09 -13.70
CA GLY A 228 4.51 16.06 -13.14
C GLY A 228 3.77 14.75 -12.84
N ALA A 229 2.45 14.74 -12.97
CA ALA A 229 1.63 13.59 -12.63
C ALA A 229 1.70 12.50 -13.70
N TRP A 230 1.66 11.26 -13.24
CA TRP A 230 1.62 10.07 -14.08
C TRP A 230 0.83 8.97 -13.37
N ARG A 231 0.45 7.92 -14.08
CA ARG A 231 -0.38 6.85 -13.52
C ARG A 231 0.41 6.05 -12.49
N LEU A 232 -0.03 6.15 -11.23
CA LEU A 232 0.44 5.31 -10.14
C LEU A 232 -0.58 4.22 -9.84
N VAL A 233 -0.10 3.05 -9.43
CA VAL A 233 -0.91 1.94 -8.96
C VAL A 233 -0.61 1.73 -7.47
N PRO A 234 -1.62 1.50 -6.62
CA PRO A 234 -1.36 1.18 -5.21
C PRO A 234 -0.54 -0.10 -5.07
N LEU A 235 0.52 -0.02 -4.26
CA LEU A 235 1.42 -1.15 -3.99
C LEU A 235 0.95 -1.90 -2.75
N ILE A 236 0.73 -3.19 -2.89
CA ILE A 236 0.42 -4.13 -1.82
C ILE A 236 1.52 -5.18 -1.83
N TYR A 237 2.23 -5.34 -0.72
CA TYR A 237 3.42 -6.18 -0.70
C TYR A 237 3.67 -6.84 0.66
N SER A 238 4.30 -8.01 0.62
CA SER A 238 4.84 -8.73 1.77
C SER A 238 6.36 -8.72 1.67
N ALA A 239 7.01 -8.71 2.84
CA ALA A 239 8.46 -8.83 3.01
C ALA A 239 9.06 -10.17 2.54
N GLY A 240 8.23 -11.08 2.01
CA GLY A 240 8.70 -12.32 1.41
C GLY A 240 9.42 -13.27 2.39
N PRO A 241 10.18 -14.23 1.84
CA PRO A 241 10.98 -15.18 2.61
C PRO A 241 11.94 -14.53 3.61
N ASP A 242 12.67 -13.49 3.20
CA ASP A 242 13.73 -12.90 4.03
C ASP A 242 13.19 -12.07 5.21
N GLY A 243 11.95 -11.60 5.09
CA GLY A 243 11.23 -10.88 6.14
C GLY A 243 11.60 -9.41 6.28
N VAL A 244 12.24 -8.84 5.26
CA VAL A 244 12.67 -7.45 5.22
C VAL A 244 11.90 -6.72 4.14
N PHE A 245 11.32 -5.55 4.48
CA PHE A 245 10.53 -4.80 3.51
C PHE A 245 11.42 -4.03 2.53
N GLY A 246 12.48 -3.38 3.02
CA GLY A 246 13.48 -2.72 2.17
C GLY A 246 12.98 -1.55 1.34
N LEU A 247 11.75 -1.08 1.55
CA LEU A 247 11.14 0.04 0.83
C LEU A 247 10.92 1.26 1.73
N ASP A 248 11.12 2.44 1.17
CA ASP A 248 10.95 3.71 1.85
C ASP A 248 9.46 4.07 2.00
N LEU A 249 8.98 3.98 3.25
CA LEU A 249 7.64 4.40 3.66
C LEU A 249 7.56 5.89 4.05
N GLN A 250 8.69 6.60 4.05
CA GLN A 250 8.88 8.03 4.16
C GLN A 250 7.90 8.74 5.10
N GLY A 251 8.10 8.59 6.41
CA GLY A 251 7.11 8.84 7.47
C GLY A 251 6.42 10.21 7.60
N ASN A 252 6.70 11.25 6.79
CA ASN A 252 6.06 12.56 7.01
C ASN A 252 5.91 13.49 5.77
N LEU A 253 5.37 12.97 4.67
CA LEU A 253 5.21 13.73 3.41
C LEU A 253 4.21 14.89 3.46
N GLY A 254 3.30 14.88 4.44
CA GLY A 254 2.17 15.82 4.47
C GLY A 254 1.35 15.72 3.18
N TYR A 255 0.81 14.53 2.88
CA TYR A 255 0.06 14.26 1.63
C TYR A 255 -0.98 15.35 1.30
N PHE A 256 -1.62 15.94 2.30
CA PHE A 256 -2.60 17.02 2.13
C PHE A 256 -1.97 18.37 1.75
N VAL A 257 -0.84 18.72 2.35
CA VAL A 257 -0.13 19.99 2.16
C VAL A 257 0.58 20.01 0.81
N ASN A 258 1.27 18.91 0.48
CA ASN A 258 2.14 18.78 -0.69
C ASN A 258 1.48 17.95 -1.80
N TRP A 259 0.17 18.11 -2.01
CA TRP A 259 -0.65 17.24 -2.86
C TRP A 259 -0.24 17.15 -4.35
N LYS A 260 0.54 18.11 -4.83
CA LYS A 260 1.15 18.11 -6.18
C LYS A 260 2.53 17.48 -6.23
N GLN A 261 3.23 17.39 -5.11
CA GLN A 261 4.61 16.92 -5.05
C GLN A 261 4.69 15.41 -4.82
N TRP A 262 3.55 14.70 -4.73
CA TRP A 262 3.51 13.25 -4.52
C TRP A 262 4.47 12.49 -5.42
N TYR A 263 4.52 12.84 -6.70
CA TYR A 263 5.36 12.19 -7.72
C TYR A 263 6.87 12.46 -7.59
N THR A 264 7.27 13.37 -6.71
CA THR A 264 8.68 13.78 -6.52
C THR A 264 9.33 13.13 -5.31
N TYR A 265 8.54 12.48 -4.45
CA TYR A 265 9.06 11.80 -3.27
C TYR A 265 9.41 10.34 -3.59
N PRO A 266 10.52 9.79 -3.06
CA PRO A 266 10.91 8.41 -3.33
C PRO A 266 10.11 7.37 -2.54
N VAL A 267 8.81 7.57 -2.33
CA VAL A 267 7.95 6.61 -1.62
C VAL A 267 7.85 5.31 -2.40
N GLY A 268 8.11 4.20 -1.72
CA GLY A 268 8.19 2.88 -2.32
C GLY A 268 9.47 2.65 -3.12
N ALA A 269 10.43 3.59 -3.14
CA ALA A 269 11.77 3.30 -3.61
C ALA A 269 12.49 2.38 -2.61
N PRO A 270 13.58 1.71 -3.02
CA PRO A 270 14.48 1.08 -2.06
C PRO A 270 14.90 2.11 -1.00
N VAL A 271 15.00 1.69 0.26
CA VAL A 271 15.59 2.53 1.32
C VAL A 271 16.97 3.03 0.91
N ASP A 272 17.47 4.08 1.55
CA ASP A 272 18.78 4.65 1.18
C ASP A 272 19.94 3.66 1.41
N ALA A 273 21.08 3.91 0.76
CA ALA A 273 22.24 3.03 0.82
C ALA A 273 22.93 2.98 2.21
N ALA A 274 22.56 3.84 3.14
CA ALA A 274 23.02 3.82 4.53
C ALA A 274 22.09 3.00 5.45
N HIS A 275 20.87 2.68 5.00
CA HIS A 275 19.93 1.85 5.72
C HIS A 275 20.33 0.36 5.67
N GLU A 276 20.11 -0.38 6.75
CA GLU A 276 20.49 -1.80 6.85
C GLU A 276 19.70 -2.74 5.92
N GLU A 277 18.54 -2.26 5.46
CA GLU A 277 17.64 -2.97 4.53
C GLU A 277 17.87 -2.60 3.05
N PHE A 278 18.96 -1.88 2.74
CA PHE A 278 19.27 -1.49 1.37
C PHE A 278 19.31 -2.70 0.43
N MET A 279 18.54 -2.62 -0.66
CA MET A 279 18.39 -3.69 -1.68
C MET A 279 17.83 -5.02 -1.14
N ARG A 280 17.16 -5.01 0.01
CA ARG A 280 16.51 -6.21 0.58
C ARG A 280 15.03 -6.35 0.22
N HIS A 281 14.59 -5.68 -0.84
CA HIS A 281 13.21 -5.69 -1.30
C HIS A 281 12.99 -6.68 -2.47
N GLU A 282 14.06 -7.26 -3.02
CA GLU A 282 14.04 -8.05 -4.26
C GLU A 282 13.25 -9.38 -4.17
N ASP A 283 13.06 -9.93 -2.97
CA ASP A 283 12.24 -11.12 -2.74
C ASP A 283 10.83 -10.81 -2.24
N ASN A 284 10.46 -9.52 -2.18
CA ASN A 284 9.12 -9.09 -1.83
C ASN A 284 8.10 -9.69 -2.80
N ILE A 285 6.96 -10.11 -2.23
CA ILE A 285 5.82 -10.57 -3.02
C ILE A 285 4.85 -9.40 -3.13
N HIS A 286 4.49 -8.98 -4.34
CA HIS A 286 3.67 -7.79 -4.56
C HIS A 286 2.71 -7.89 -5.76
N ASN A 287 1.71 -7.01 -5.80
CA ASN A 287 0.69 -6.95 -6.87
C ASN A 287 1.18 -6.33 -8.19
N HIS A 288 2.41 -5.81 -8.24
CA HIS A 288 2.98 -5.18 -9.44
C HIS A 288 3.69 -6.14 -10.42
N ALA A 289 3.86 -7.41 -10.04
CA ALA A 289 4.40 -8.44 -10.91
C ALA A 289 3.26 -9.10 -11.68
N VAL A 290 3.32 -9.10 -13.01
CA VAL A 290 2.37 -9.86 -13.83
C VAL A 290 2.88 -11.30 -13.87
N GLU A 291 2.18 -12.22 -13.21
CA GLU A 291 2.54 -13.64 -13.30
C GLU A 291 2.46 -14.08 -14.77
N SER A 292 3.61 -14.39 -15.37
CA SER A 292 3.65 -15.10 -16.63
C SER A 292 3.02 -16.47 -16.42
N LEU A 293 2.02 -16.80 -17.23
CA LEU A 293 1.47 -18.15 -17.33
C LEU A 293 2.57 -19.07 -17.88
N GLU A 294 3.46 -19.56 -17.02
CA GLU A 294 4.39 -20.66 -17.31
C GLU A 294 3.92 -21.96 -16.66
#